data_AF-A0A2U3K340-F1
#
_entry.id   AF-A0A2U3K340-F1
#
_cell.length_a   1.000
_cell.length_b   1.000
_cell.length_c   1.000
_cell.angle_alpha   90.00
_cell.angle_beta   90.00
_cell.angle_gamma   90.00
#
_symmetry.space_group_name_H-M   'P 1'
#
loop_
_entity.id
_entity.type
_entity.pdbx_description
1 polymer ?
#
loop_
_entity_poly.entity_id
_entity_poly.type
_entity_poly.pdbx_seq_one_letter_code
_entity_poly.pdbx_strand_id
1 'polypeptide(L)'
;MIVTEFELRANWHKTKDQVIKLPHGSVITPSARDFIRSKGIDVQIEGNVRQKPFSEKLNALKKDQGVQEVKLEHMTHLRSGVLVTKTHPVIAYRGQLDLFQCELVEVQGFFAQEGEEKLILKLEEILAFARQLMASEVKEEPFQWATLIGLKPEELREQSHNPLKYFGVEHAPLSYTHGKVVSKLHHLRAKSREVELYANRAFINEVGVCSRTDLIQALNRLSSALYILACEVQGKVQMGKRVPIGTSNRHLHLSKDDLFVLFGENYALTIQKELSQPGQFAAQEMVTMVGPKGCLERVRVLGPLRKNTQVEISVTDCHKLGIKPVIRDSGQPDGTSSLQIVGPSGNVELESGVMVARRHIHLHTDEADEWSLKDGDRVRVQVQSERPMVFEDVLIRVSEHYRKEMHLDLDEANAAFIDAKSQGLLMEV
;
A
#
# COMPACT_ATOMS: atom_id res chain seq x y z
N MET A 1 54.11 -24.52 32.68
CA MET A 1 55.11 -24.53 33.78
C MET A 1 54.85 -23.32 34.68
N ILE A 2 54.78 -23.47 36.00
CA ILE A 2 54.58 -22.34 36.90
C ILE A 2 55.95 -21.84 37.35
N VAL A 3 56.28 -20.59 37.05
CA VAL A 3 57.57 -19.99 37.44
C VAL A 3 57.37 -19.18 38.71
N THR A 4 58.06 -19.57 39.77
CA THR A 4 57.96 -18.92 41.09
C THR A 4 59.15 -18.01 41.36
N GLU A 5 58.98 -17.05 42.29
CA GLU A 5 60.04 -16.11 42.66
C GLU A 5 61.28 -16.81 43.21
N PHE A 6 61.08 -17.90 43.96
CA PHE A 6 62.16 -18.67 44.57
C PHE A 6 63.10 -19.25 43.51
N GLU A 7 62.55 -19.81 42.43
CA GLU A 7 63.32 -20.37 41.31
C GLU A 7 64.06 -19.27 40.53
N LEU A 8 63.44 -18.11 40.34
CA LEU A 8 64.05 -16.95 39.69
C LEU A 8 65.23 -16.39 40.51
N ARG A 9 65.09 -16.29 41.85
CA ARG A 9 66.18 -15.84 42.73
C ARG A 9 67.34 -16.82 42.75
N ALA A 10 67.06 -18.13 42.81
CA ALA A 10 68.09 -19.17 42.85
C ALA A 10 68.97 -19.18 41.59
N ASN A 11 68.37 -18.91 40.42
CA ASN A 11 69.09 -18.86 39.15
C ASN A 11 69.76 -17.50 38.90
N TRP A 12 69.14 -16.39 39.31
CA TRP A 12 69.69 -15.04 39.12
C TRP A 12 71.08 -14.85 39.75
N HIS A 13 71.30 -15.39 40.96
CA HIS A 13 72.59 -15.26 41.63
C HIS A 13 73.73 -15.98 40.91
N LYS A 14 73.43 -16.96 40.05
CA LYS A 14 74.44 -17.74 39.32
C LYS A 14 74.79 -17.14 37.95
N THR A 15 73.84 -16.52 37.26
CA THR A 15 74.06 -16.05 35.88
C THR A 15 74.18 -14.53 35.77
N LYS A 16 73.51 -13.74 36.63
CA LYS A 16 73.39 -12.27 36.53
C LYS A 16 72.95 -11.75 35.14
N ASP A 17 72.41 -12.61 34.29
CA ASP A 17 71.99 -12.27 32.94
C ASP A 17 70.63 -11.58 32.97
N GLN A 18 70.55 -10.37 32.39
CA GLN A 18 69.31 -9.56 32.34
C GLN A 18 68.19 -10.12 31.45
N VAL A 19 68.37 -11.30 30.84
CA VAL A 19 67.36 -11.88 29.92
C VAL A 19 67.08 -13.34 30.28
N ILE A 20 65.81 -13.66 30.52
CA ILE A 20 65.35 -15.03 30.80
C ILE A 20 64.40 -15.49 29.70
N LYS A 21 64.72 -16.63 29.08
CA LYS A 21 63.86 -17.27 28.07
C LYS A 21 62.96 -18.30 28.72
N LEU A 22 61.65 -18.20 28.51
CA LEU A 22 60.67 -19.14 29.06
C LEU A 22 59.90 -19.86 27.94
N PRO A 23 59.66 -21.17 28.07
CA PRO A 23 58.91 -21.94 27.09
C PRO A 23 57.42 -21.55 27.06
N HIS A 24 56.77 -21.77 25.91
CA HIS A 24 55.39 -21.39 25.63
C HIS A 24 54.40 -22.02 26.63
N GLY A 25 53.43 -21.24 27.14
CA GLY A 25 52.45 -21.68 28.14
C GLY A 25 52.94 -21.62 29.60
N SER A 26 54.02 -20.91 29.89
CA SER A 26 54.51 -20.69 31.25
C SER A 26 53.70 -19.61 31.98
N VAL A 27 53.27 -19.89 33.21
CA VAL A 27 52.50 -18.97 34.05
C VAL A 27 53.41 -18.43 35.15
N ILE A 28 53.65 -17.13 35.15
CA ILE A 28 54.50 -16.45 36.13
C ILE A 28 53.63 -16.00 37.30
N THR A 29 53.98 -16.39 38.52
CA THR A 29 53.25 -15.99 39.72
C THR A 29 53.38 -14.47 39.98
N PRO A 30 52.43 -13.83 40.68
CA PRO A 30 52.49 -12.38 40.95
C PRO A 30 53.80 -11.93 41.60
N SER A 31 54.27 -12.67 42.62
CA SER A 31 55.53 -12.36 43.32
C SER A 31 56.77 -12.50 42.42
N ALA A 32 56.76 -13.45 41.49
CA ALA A 32 57.81 -13.59 40.48
C ALA A 32 57.85 -12.40 39.51
N ARG A 33 56.67 -11.85 39.14
CA ARG A 33 56.54 -10.69 38.25
C ARG A 33 57.09 -9.41 38.89
N ASP A 34 56.84 -9.23 40.19
CA ASP A 34 57.38 -8.10 40.95
C ASP A 34 58.91 -8.16 41.08
N PHE A 35 59.45 -9.36 41.29
CA PHE A 35 60.90 -9.57 41.31
C PHE A 35 61.55 -9.24 39.97
N ILE A 36 61.00 -9.73 38.85
CA ILE A 36 61.44 -9.42 37.48
C ILE A 36 61.49 -7.90 37.24
N ARG A 37 60.43 -7.18 37.64
CA ARG A 37 60.35 -5.73 37.48
C ARG A 37 61.38 -4.99 38.34
N SER A 38 61.58 -5.44 39.58
CA SER A 38 62.53 -4.80 40.52
C SER A 38 64.00 -4.92 40.10
N LYS A 39 64.34 -5.98 39.36
CA LYS A 39 65.71 -6.26 38.90
C LYS A 39 65.95 -5.94 37.44
N GLY A 40 64.94 -5.44 36.73
CA GLY A 40 65.05 -5.05 35.32
C GLY A 40 65.34 -6.23 34.39
N ILE A 41 64.73 -7.39 34.67
CA ILE A 41 64.94 -8.60 33.89
C ILE A 41 63.97 -8.60 32.70
N ASP A 42 64.48 -8.77 31.49
CA ASP A 42 63.67 -8.88 30.27
C ASP A 42 63.28 -10.34 30.04
N VAL A 43 61.98 -10.62 29.96
CA VAL A 43 61.47 -11.99 29.83
C VAL A 43 60.98 -12.21 28.40
N GLN A 44 61.68 -13.09 27.68
CA GLN A 44 61.32 -13.47 26.32
C GLN A 44 60.57 -14.81 26.37
N ILE A 45 59.26 -14.75 26.14
CA ILE A 45 58.42 -15.95 25.96
C ILE A 45 58.46 -16.29 24.47
N GLU A 46 58.85 -17.52 24.13
CA GLU A 46 58.84 -17.96 22.73
C GLU A 46 57.40 -17.93 22.19
N GLY A 47 57.17 -17.08 21.19
CA GLY A 47 55.91 -17.00 20.44
C GLY A 47 54.91 -15.96 20.94
N ASN A 48 55.23 -14.66 20.83
CA ASN A 48 54.22 -13.63 20.52
C ASN A 48 54.88 -12.31 20.09
N VAL A 49 54.76 -11.99 18.81
CA VAL A 49 55.25 -10.73 18.23
C VAL A 49 54.22 -9.63 18.54
N ARG A 50 54.56 -8.72 19.46
CA ARG A 50 53.85 -7.43 19.62
C ARG A 50 54.17 -6.55 18.41
N GLN A 51 53.14 -6.18 17.64
CA GLN A 51 53.26 -5.18 16.57
C GLN A 51 53.58 -3.79 17.16
N LYS A 52 54.60 -3.12 16.62
CA LYS A 52 54.85 -1.67 16.76
C LYS A 52 54.43 -0.95 15.45
N PRO A 53 54.15 0.37 15.48
CA PRO A 53 53.40 1.08 14.44
C PRO A 53 54.09 1.13 13.08
N PHE A 54 53.29 0.96 12.02
CA PHE A 54 53.66 0.86 10.61
C PHE A 54 53.93 2.22 9.92
N SER A 55 54.44 3.24 10.63
CA SER A 55 54.54 4.60 10.04
C SER A 55 55.92 5.04 9.55
N GLU A 56 56.99 4.26 9.74
CA GLU A 56 58.35 4.75 9.43
C GLU A 56 59.16 3.96 8.37
N LYS A 57 58.56 2.96 7.71
CA LYS A 57 59.25 2.20 6.64
C LYS A 57 58.77 2.48 5.21
N LEU A 58 57.80 3.38 4.99
CA LEU A 58 57.30 3.66 3.64
C LEU A 58 58.08 4.76 2.88
N ASN A 59 58.92 5.55 3.55
CA ASN A 59 59.59 6.70 2.93
C ASN A 59 61.00 6.42 2.37
N ALA A 60 61.51 5.17 2.47
CA ALA A 60 62.86 4.82 2.00
C ALA A 60 62.90 3.91 0.75
N LEU A 61 61.75 3.56 0.16
CA LEU A 61 61.66 2.65 -1.01
C LEU A 61 60.97 3.26 -2.25
N LYS A 62 60.68 4.57 -2.25
CA LYS A 62 60.09 5.29 -3.41
C LYS A 62 61.10 6.04 -4.27
N LYS A 63 62.27 5.46 -4.51
CA LYS A 63 63.13 5.87 -5.63
C LYS A 63 63.57 4.63 -6.39
N ASP A 64 63.27 4.64 -7.68
CA ASP A 64 63.56 3.62 -8.68
C ASP A 64 62.81 2.29 -8.56
N GLN A 65 61.64 2.24 -9.19
CA GLN A 65 61.36 1.42 -10.38
C GLN A 65 59.84 1.36 -10.60
N GLY A 66 59.42 1.48 -11.86
CA GLY A 66 58.02 1.34 -12.25
C GLY A 66 57.50 -0.06 -11.90
N VAL A 67 56.69 -0.15 -10.85
CA VAL A 67 55.98 -1.37 -10.48
C VAL A 67 54.49 -1.12 -10.65
N GLN A 68 53.89 -1.86 -11.57
CA GLN A 68 52.45 -1.97 -11.72
C GLN A 68 51.90 -2.57 -10.41
N GLU A 69 51.19 -1.76 -9.61
CA GLU A 69 50.63 -2.18 -8.33
C GLU A 69 49.72 -3.40 -8.50
N VAL A 70 50.18 -4.56 -8.02
CA VAL A 70 49.37 -5.78 -7.95
C VAL A 70 48.26 -5.53 -6.92
N LYS A 71 47.02 -5.43 -7.39
CA LYS A 71 45.83 -5.26 -6.54
C LYS A 71 45.70 -6.45 -5.59
N LEU A 72 45.93 -6.23 -4.29
CA LEU A 72 45.67 -7.21 -3.23
C LEU A 72 44.16 -7.55 -3.16
N GLU A 73 43.78 -8.79 -2.88
CA GLU A 73 42.39 -9.28 -2.97
C GLU A 73 41.37 -8.53 -2.09
N HIS A 74 41.83 -7.95 -0.98
CA HIS A 74 41.00 -7.18 -0.04
C HIS A 74 40.82 -5.72 -0.45
N MET A 75 41.47 -5.28 -1.53
CA MET A 75 41.38 -3.91 -2.07
C MET A 75 40.39 -3.84 -3.23
N THR A 76 39.75 -2.69 -3.37
CA THR A 76 38.85 -2.37 -4.47
C THR A 76 39.08 -0.95 -4.95
N HIS A 77 38.74 -0.68 -6.20
CA HIS A 77 38.78 0.69 -6.70
C HIS A 77 37.58 1.44 -6.12
N LEU A 78 37.86 2.48 -5.34
CA LEU A 78 36.84 3.46 -5.02
C LEU A 78 36.51 4.26 -6.28
N ARG A 79 37.56 4.65 -7.02
CA ARG A 79 37.54 5.44 -8.26
C ARG A 79 38.72 5.07 -9.14
N SER A 80 38.74 5.62 -10.35
CA SER A 80 39.91 5.49 -11.25
C SER A 80 41.17 5.96 -10.52
N GLY A 81 42.13 5.05 -10.32
CA GLY A 81 43.39 5.34 -9.63
C GLY A 81 43.35 5.36 -8.10
N VAL A 82 42.19 5.21 -7.44
CA VAL A 82 42.10 5.21 -5.96
C VAL A 82 41.70 3.81 -5.46
N LEU A 83 42.65 3.12 -4.84
CA LEU A 83 42.44 1.81 -4.20
C LEU A 83 42.14 1.99 -2.70
N VAL A 84 41.05 1.37 -2.24
CA VAL A 84 40.65 1.33 -0.83
C VAL A 84 40.37 -0.10 -0.41
N THR A 85 40.31 -0.36 0.90
CA THR A 85 39.88 -1.67 1.38
C THR A 85 38.39 -1.90 1.07
N LYS A 86 37.97 -3.16 0.92
CA LYS A 86 36.55 -3.52 0.76
C LYS A 86 35.67 -3.11 1.94
N THR A 87 36.26 -2.85 3.10
CA THR A 87 35.57 -2.36 4.32
C THR A 87 35.38 -0.85 4.35
N HIS A 88 35.81 -0.13 3.31
CA HIS A 88 35.70 1.32 3.26
C HIS A 88 34.23 1.77 3.36
N PRO A 89 33.89 2.77 4.20
CA PRO A 89 32.50 3.20 4.43
C PRO A 89 31.71 3.53 3.16
N VAL A 90 32.34 4.20 2.19
CA VAL A 90 31.70 4.50 0.88
C VAL A 90 31.38 3.22 0.09
N ILE A 91 32.24 2.20 0.13
CA ILE A 91 31.97 0.93 -0.55
C ILE A 91 30.80 0.21 0.12
N ALA A 92 30.72 0.24 1.46
CA ALA A 92 29.59 -0.31 2.19
C ALA A 92 28.28 0.44 1.87
N TYR A 93 28.31 1.77 1.80
CA TYR A 93 27.17 2.57 1.35
C TYR A 93 26.71 2.19 -0.06
N ARG A 94 27.63 2.08 -1.02
CA ARG A 94 27.31 1.66 -2.39
C ARG A 94 26.64 0.28 -2.42
N GLY A 95 27.18 -0.69 -1.67
CA GLY A 95 26.59 -2.03 -1.59
C GLY A 95 25.17 -2.03 -1.01
N GLN A 96 24.91 -1.17 -0.01
CA GLN A 96 23.56 -1.05 0.58
C GLN A 96 22.57 -0.36 -0.35
N LEU A 97 23.02 0.68 -1.06
CA LEU A 97 22.19 1.36 -2.05
C LEU A 97 21.88 0.46 -3.26
N ASP A 98 22.82 -0.40 -3.67
CA ASP A 98 22.61 -1.42 -4.71
C ASP A 98 21.59 -2.48 -4.25
N LEU A 99 21.75 -3.02 -3.04
CA LEU A 99 20.79 -3.96 -2.46
C LEU A 99 19.38 -3.36 -2.36
N PHE A 100 19.27 -2.09 -1.97
CA PHE A 100 17.98 -1.39 -1.96
C PHE A 100 17.34 -1.29 -3.36
N GLN A 101 18.14 -1.11 -4.43
CA GLN A 101 17.63 -1.15 -5.80
C GLN A 101 17.11 -2.54 -6.18
N CYS A 102 17.77 -3.62 -5.75
CA CYS A 102 17.27 -4.98 -5.95
C CYS A 102 15.93 -5.20 -5.22
N GLU A 103 15.83 -4.77 -3.96
CA GLU A 103 14.59 -4.89 -3.18
C GLU A 103 13.43 -4.10 -3.82
N LEU A 104 13.69 -2.91 -4.38
CA LEU A 104 12.68 -2.15 -5.13
C LEU A 104 12.11 -2.97 -6.29
N VAL A 105 12.98 -3.61 -7.09
CA VAL A 105 12.55 -4.44 -8.24
C VAL A 105 11.78 -5.68 -7.78
N GLU A 106 12.20 -6.33 -6.68
CA GLU A 106 11.45 -7.44 -6.10
C GLU A 106 10.04 -7.01 -5.68
N VAL A 107 9.91 -5.86 -5.02
CA VAL A 107 8.61 -5.32 -4.61
C VAL A 107 7.75 -4.91 -5.79
N GLN A 108 8.33 -4.39 -6.88
CA GLN A 108 7.59 -4.14 -8.12
C GLN A 108 7.01 -5.44 -8.70
N GLY A 109 7.78 -6.53 -8.71
CA GLY A 109 7.29 -7.85 -9.12
C GLY A 109 6.15 -8.35 -8.23
N PHE A 110 6.24 -8.11 -6.92
CA PHE A 110 5.17 -8.42 -5.98
C PHE A 110 3.91 -7.56 -6.23
N PHE A 111 4.06 -6.25 -6.47
CA PHE A 111 2.93 -5.36 -6.78
C PHE A 111 2.26 -5.68 -8.12
N ALA A 112 3.01 -6.17 -9.10
CA ALA A 112 2.44 -6.64 -10.36
C ALA A 112 1.50 -7.83 -10.15
N GLN A 113 1.81 -8.72 -9.20
CA GLN A 113 0.95 -9.86 -8.83
C GLN A 113 -0.31 -9.43 -8.08
N GLU A 114 -0.23 -8.35 -7.30
CA GLU A 114 -1.35 -7.80 -6.53
C GLU A 114 -2.18 -6.76 -7.32
N GLY A 115 -1.84 -6.47 -8.58
CA GLY A 115 -2.59 -5.54 -9.44
C GLY A 115 -2.35 -4.05 -9.16
N GLU A 116 -1.24 -3.70 -8.49
CA GLU A 116 -0.95 -2.35 -8.00
C GLU A 116 -0.18 -1.49 -9.02
N GLU A 117 -0.72 -1.32 -10.23
CA GLU A 117 -0.03 -0.65 -11.35
C GLU A 117 0.44 0.78 -11.03
N LYS A 118 -0.40 1.56 -10.32
CA LYS A 118 -0.07 2.93 -9.92
C LYS A 118 1.11 2.99 -8.95
N LEU A 119 1.25 2.01 -8.06
CA LEU A 119 2.38 1.94 -7.13
C LEU A 119 3.66 1.52 -7.84
N ILE A 120 3.58 0.64 -8.85
CA ILE A 120 4.74 0.22 -9.64
C ILE A 120 5.41 1.44 -10.30
N LEU A 121 4.63 2.33 -10.92
CA LEU A 121 5.12 3.56 -11.54
C LEU A 121 5.83 4.48 -10.52
N LYS A 122 5.28 4.61 -9.31
CA LYS A 122 5.91 5.38 -8.22
C LYS A 122 7.21 4.72 -7.75
N LEU A 123 7.28 3.39 -7.71
CA LEU A 123 8.52 2.66 -7.41
C LEU A 123 9.55 2.76 -8.53
N GLU A 124 9.14 2.87 -9.80
CA GLU A 124 10.06 3.12 -10.92
C GLU A 124 10.74 4.49 -10.78
N GLU A 125 9.99 5.51 -10.39
CA GLU A 125 10.54 6.84 -10.10
C GLU A 125 11.54 6.77 -8.94
N ILE A 126 11.20 6.07 -7.85
CA ILE A 126 12.10 5.86 -6.71
C ILE A 126 13.36 5.08 -7.10
N LEU A 127 13.24 4.07 -7.97
CA LEU A 127 14.38 3.31 -8.47
C LEU A 127 15.30 4.18 -9.34
N ALA A 128 14.73 5.03 -10.20
CA ALA A 128 15.49 6.01 -10.98
C ALA A 128 16.22 7.00 -10.05
N PHE A 129 15.56 7.47 -9.00
CA PHE A 129 16.13 8.35 -7.98
C PHE A 129 17.32 7.67 -7.26
N ALA A 130 17.18 6.41 -6.84
CA ALA A 130 18.26 5.64 -6.21
C ALA A 130 19.48 5.43 -7.13
N ARG A 131 19.24 5.19 -8.42
CA ARG A 131 20.30 5.09 -9.44
C ARG A 131 21.03 6.42 -9.62
N GLN A 132 20.30 7.54 -9.63
CA GLN A 132 20.91 8.86 -9.74
C GLN A 132 21.74 9.20 -8.49
N LEU A 133 21.29 8.84 -7.28
CA LEU A 133 22.08 8.99 -6.06
C LEU A 133 23.43 8.27 -6.17
N MET A 134 23.41 7.02 -6.64
CA MET A 134 24.63 6.24 -6.88
C MET A 134 25.55 6.94 -7.89
N ALA A 135 24.99 7.39 -9.01
CA ALA A 135 25.76 8.05 -10.06
C ALA A 135 26.42 9.36 -9.59
N SER A 136 25.68 10.22 -8.86
CA SER A 136 26.18 11.48 -8.32
C SER A 136 27.23 11.27 -7.23
N GLU A 137 27.14 10.19 -6.45
CA GLU A 137 28.21 9.82 -5.53
C GLU A 137 29.49 9.40 -6.28
N VAL A 138 29.36 8.49 -7.25
CA VAL A 138 30.51 7.96 -8.01
C VAL A 138 31.24 9.07 -8.78
N LYS A 139 30.49 10.00 -9.37
CA LYS A 139 31.01 11.13 -10.16
C LYS A 139 31.46 12.33 -9.32
N GLU A 140 31.15 12.35 -8.02
CA GLU A 140 31.36 13.51 -7.14
C GLU A 140 30.60 14.77 -7.53
N GLU A 141 29.47 14.62 -8.20
CA GLU A 141 28.63 15.73 -8.60
C GLU A 141 27.58 16.01 -7.52
N PRO A 142 27.22 17.29 -7.30
CA PRO A 142 26.09 17.64 -6.45
C PRO A 142 24.81 16.93 -6.92
N PHE A 143 24.09 16.30 -5.99
CA PHE A 143 22.82 15.66 -6.27
C PHE A 143 21.69 16.68 -6.18
N GLN A 144 20.98 16.89 -7.30
CA GLN A 144 19.87 17.83 -7.40
C GLN A 144 18.61 17.10 -7.84
N TRP A 145 17.48 17.44 -7.21
CA TRP A 145 16.19 16.87 -7.52
C TRP A 145 15.09 17.88 -7.19
N ALA A 146 14.03 17.91 -8.03
CA ALA A 146 12.92 18.85 -7.87
C ALA A 146 11.72 18.21 -7.19
N THR A 147 11.42 16.97 -7.58
CA THR A 147 10.27 16.20 -7.09
C THR A 147 10.64 14.74 -6.91
N LEU A 148 9.91 14.07 -6.03
CA LEU A 148 9.88 12.62 -5.91
C LEU A 148 8.43 12.22 -5.63
N ILE A 149 7.92 11.22 -6.35
CA ILE A 149 6.51 10.79 -6.34
C ILE A 149 5.54 11.95 -6.61
N GLY A 150 5.96 12.90 -7.46
CA GLY A 150 5.20 14.11 -7.80
C GLY A 150 5.18 15.21 -6.72
N LEU A 151 5.95 15.05 -5.63
CA LEU A 151 5.97 15.98 -4.50
C LEU A 151 7.33 16.66 -4.34
N LYS A 152 7.33 17.93 -3.94
CA LYS A 152 8.54 18.68 -3.56
C LYS A 152 9.08 18.22 -2.20
N PRO A 153 10.36 18.49 -1.89
CA PRO A 153 10.98 18.11 -0.61
C PRO A 153 10.21 18.58 0.64
N GLU A 154 9.62 19.77 0.59
CA GLU A 154 8.84 20.37 1.67
C GLU A 154 7.48 19.68 1.82
N GLU A 155 6.85 19.31 0.70
CA GLU A 155 5.56 18.61 0.68
C GLU A 155 5.70 17.18 1.20
N LEU A 156 6.77 16.48 0.80
CA LEU A 156 7.13 15.17 1.37
C LEU A 156 7.31 15.24 2.88
N ARG A 157 7.92 16.32 3.39
CA ARG A 157 8.06 16.54 4.82
C ARG A 157 6.70 16.67 5.49
N GLU A 158 5.89 17.60 4.98
CA GLU A 158 4.61 17.99 5.56
C GLU A 158 3.65 16.79 5.61
N GLN A 159 3.52 16.06 4.49
CA GLN A 159 2.61 14.91 4.42
C GLN A 159 3.08 13.75 5.31
N SER A 160 4.39 13.47 5.36
CA SER A 160 4.92 12.40 6.20
C SER A 160 4.84 12.68 7.71
N HIS A 161 4.84 13.95 8.13
CA HIS A 161 4.66 14.34 9.54
C HIS A 161 3.18 14.36 9.95
N ASN A 162 2.29 14.65 9.00
CA ASN A 162 0.86 14.84 9.26
C ASN A 162 -0.03 13.79 8.52
N PRO A 163 0.23 12.47 8.64
CA PRO A 163 -0.50 11.48 7.86
C PRO A 163 -2.01 11.46 8.13
N LEU A 164 -2.44 11.80 9.34
CA LEU A 164 -3.86 11.88 9.69
C LEU A 164 -4.60 12.93 8.84
N LYS A 165 -3.96 14.07 8.60
CA LYS A 165 -4.53 15.18 7.81
C LYS A 165 -4.68 14.82 6.33
N TYR A 166 -3.74 14.05 5.77
CA TYR A 166 -3.65 13.79 4.34
C TYR A 166 -4.23 12.44 3.93
N PHE A 167 -4.16 11.43 4.80
CA PHE A 167 -4.53 10.04 4.48
C PHE A 167 -5.55 9.45 5.46
N GLY A 168 -5.92 10.17 6.53
CA GLY A 168 -6.83 9.65 7.56
C GLY A 168 -6.21 8.58 8.46
N VAL A 169 -4.88 8.42 8.42
CA VAL A 169 -4.15 7.37 9.14
C VAL A 169 -3.33 7.98 10.28
N GLU A 170 -3.49 7.49 11.50
CA GLU A 170 -2.62 7.85 12.63
C GLU A 170 -1.24 7.20 12.53
N HIS A 171 -0.24 7.77 13.23
CA HIS A 171 1.08 7.13 13.36
C HIS A 171 0.96 5.87 14.23
N ALA A 172 0.59 4.75 13.62
CA ALA A 172 0.42 3.46 14.28
C ALA A 172 1.61 2.52 14.02
N PRO A 173 1.94 1.62 14.97
CA PRO A 173 2.87 0.51 14.70
C PRO A 173 2.40 -0.35 13.53
N LEU A 174 3.36 -0.93 12.79
CA LEU A 174 3.04 -1.85 11.70
C LEU A 174 2.29 -3.08 12.25
N SER A 175 1.14 -3.40 11.65
CA SER A 175 0.32 -4.56 11.97
C SER A 175 0.11 -5.42 10.73
N TYR A 176 -0.03 -6.74 10.92
CA TYR A 176 -0.38 -7.66 9.82
C TYR A 176 -1.73 -7.30 9.17
N THR A 177 -2.61 -6.63 9.93
CA THR A 177 -3.93 -6.18 9.47
C THR A 177 -3.87 -5.02 8.47
N HIS A 178 -2.70 -4.40 8.26
CA HIS A 178 -2.55 -3.34 7.26
C HIS A 178 -2.37 -3.88 5.82
N GLY A 179 -2.26 -5.20 5.66
CA GLY A 179 -2.12 -5.83 4.35
C GLY A 179 -0.67 -5.97 3.86
N LYS A 180 -0.48 -6.85 2.88
CA LYS A 180 0.85 -7.24 2.37
C LYS A 180 1.55 -6.08 1.66
N VAL A 181 0.81 -5.28 0.89
CA VAL A 181 1.34 -4.11 0.16
C VAL A 181 1.94 -3.09 1.13
N VAL A 182 1.19 -2.71 2.17
CA VAL A 182 1.67 -1.79 3.22
C VAL A 182 2.91 -2.37 3.92
N SER A 183 2.92 -3.66 4.21
CA SER A 183 4.10 -4.32 4.80
C SER A 183 5.34 -4.22 3.91
N LYS A 184 5.21 -4.39 2.60
CA LYS A 184 6.35 -4.26 1.65
C LYS A 184 6.83 -2.81 1.53
N LEU A 185 5.93 -1.82 1.56
CA LEU A 185 6.32 -0.40 1.58
C LEU A 185 7.07 -0.03 2.87
N HIS A 186 6.63 -0.54 4.02
CA HIS A 186 7.36 -0.36 5.27
C HIS A 186 8.72 -1.07 5.28
N HIS A 187 8.83 -2.24 4.63
CA HIS A 187 10.12 -2.92 4.44
C HIS A 187 11.09 -2.04 3.66
N LEU A 188 10.67 -1.53 2.49
CA LEU A 188 11.49 -0.61 1.70
C LEU A 188 11.85 0.66 2.47
N ARG A 189 10.93 1.22 3.26
CA ARG A 189 11.21 2.39 4.11
C ARG A 189 12.29 2.08 5.16
N ALA A 190 12.21 0.92 5.80
CA ALA A 190 13.22 0.50 6.77
C ALA A 190 14.58 0.34 6.08
N LYS A 191 14.59 -0.27 4.88
CA LYS A 191 15.80 -0.42 4.09
C LYS A 191 16.41 0.91 3.67
N SER A 192 15.62 1.86 3.20
CA SER A 192 16.11 3.19 2.79
C SER A 192 16.75 3.94 3.98
N ARG A 193 16.21 3.77 5.20
CA ARG A 193 16.81 4.31 6.43
C ARG A 193 18.12 3.62 6.79
N GLU A 194 18.22 2.31 6.53
CA GLU A 194 19.51 1.62 6.68
C GLU A 194 20.54 2.20 5.71
N VAL A 195 20.19 2.40 4.44
CA VAL A 195 21.06 3.06 3.44
C VAL A 195 21.49 4.45 3.91
N GLU A 196 20.58 5.24 4.47
CA GLU A 196 20.88 6.54 5.09
C GLU A 196 21.93 6.42 6.20
N LEU A 197 21.85 5.41 7.09
CA LEU A 197 22.85 5.20 8.13
C LEU A 197 24.24 4.89 7.55
N TYR A 198 24.32 4.11 6.48
CA TYR A 198 25.60 3.87 5.80
C TYR A 198 26.13 5.12 5.09
N ALA A 199 25.26 5.96 4.53
CA ALA A 199 25.65 7.27 3.99
C ALA A 199 26.23 8.17 5.07
N ASN A 200 25.60 8.24 6.24
CA ASN A 200 26.11 8.98 7.40
C ASN A 200 27.50 8.47 7.80
N ARG A 201 27.70 7.14 7.89
CA ARG A 201 29.03 6.56 8.17
C ARG A 201 30.08 6.88 7.11
N ALA A 202 29.66 7.06 5.86
CA ALA A 202 30.55 7.33 4.74
C ALA A 202 30.96 8.80 4.62
N PHE A 203 30.07 9.72 4.98
CA PHE A 203 30.22 11.15 4.65
C PHE A 203 30.28 12.06 5.87
N ILE A 204 30.04 11.55 7.08
CA ILE A 204 30.18 12.31 8.33
C ILE A 204 31.49 11.93 9.00
N ASN A 205 32.31 12.94 9.29
CA ASN A 205 33.55 12.75 10.03
C ASN A 205 33.30 12.66 11.56
N GLU A 206 34.34 12.36 12.34
CA GLU A 206 34.26 12.19 13.80
C GLU A 206 33.76 13.44 14.55
N VAL A 207 33.82 14.62 13.93
CA VAL A 207 33.38 15.90 14.49
C VAL A 207 31.94 16.24 14.07
N GLY A 208 31.30 15.40 13.25
CA GLY A 208 29.92 15.58 12.79
C GLY A 208 29.75 16.42 11.53
N VAL A 209 30.84 16.81 10.86
CA VAL A 209 30.77 17.56 9.59
C VAL A 209 30.50 16.60 8.44
N CYS A 210 29.43 16.87 7.69
CA CYS A 210 29.02 16.07 6.54
C CYS A 210 29.57 16.63 5.22
N SER A 211 30.26 15.80 4.44
CA SER A 211 30.78 16.18 3.12
C SER A 211 29.73 16.12 1.99
N ARG A 212 28.67 15.33 2.17
CA ARG A 212 27.60 15.09 1.18
C ARG A 212 26.21 15.27 1.79
N THR A 213 25.91 16.50 2.22
CA THR A 213 24.61 16.85 2.81
C THR A 213 23.46 16.67 1.83
N ASP A 214 23.71 16.87 0.54
CA ASP A 214 22.80 16.63 -0.57
C ASP A 214 22.29 15.18 -0.61
N LEU A 215 23.18 14.19 -0.50
CA LEU A 215 22.82 12.77 -0.49
C LEU A 215 22.03 12.38 0.75
N ILE A 216 22.44 12.87 1.93
CA ILE A 216 21.75 12.56 3.19
C ILE A 216 20.33 13.15 3.19
N GLN A 217 20.17 14.40 2.75
CA GLN A 217 18.84 15.03 2.65
C GLN A 217 17.94 14.28 1.66
N ALA A 218 18.48 13.85 0.52
CA ALA A 218 17.75 13.06 -0.47
C ALA A 218 17.30 11.69 0.09
N LEU A 219 18.17 10.95 0.76
CA LEU A 219 17.83 9.67 1.42
C LEU A 219 16.79 9.85 2.52
N ASN A 220 16.87 10.94 3.27
CA ASN A 220 15.89 11.27 4.29
C ASN A 220 14.50 11.50 3.68
N ARG A 221 14.42 12.24 2.57
CA ARG A 221 13.17 12.45 1.81
C ARG A 221 12.66 11.20 1.11
N LEU A 222 13.56 10.33 0.63
CA LEU A 222 13.20 9.03 0.09
C LEU A 222 12.47 8.17 1.14
N SER A 223 12.93 8.19 2.40
CA SER A 223 12.23 7.49 3.49
C SER A 223 10.84 8.08 3.78
N SER A 224 10.66 9.40 3.62
CA SER A 224 9.36 10.06 3.72
C SER A 224 8.44 9.65 2.57
N ALA A 225 8.95 9.57 1.34
CA ALA A 225 8.17 9.16 0.17
C ALA A 225 7.60 7.75 0.35
N LEU A 226 8.43 6.77 0.74
CA LEU A 226 7.99 5.40 1.00
C LEU A 226 6.95 5.31 2.12
N TYR A 227 7.06 6.18 3.14
CA TYR A 227 6.03 6.25 4.19
C TYR A 227 4.72 6.81 3.68
N ILE A 228 4.77 7.87 2.87
CA ILE A 228 3.57 8.44 2.24
C ILE A 228 2.84 7.39 1.41
N LEU A 229 3.57 6.59 0.61
CA LEU A 229 2.95 5.48 -0.13
C LEU A 229 2.28 4.48 0.81
N ALA A 230 2.92 4.12 1.93
CA ALA A 230 2.32 3.21 2.90
C ALA A 230 1.04 3.80 3.52
N CYS A 231 1.05 5.08 3.88
CA CYS A 231 -0.12 5.77 4.41
C CYS A 231 -1.24 5.92 3.37
N GLU A 232 -0.91 6.19 2.11
CA GLU A 232 -1.88 6.28 1.01
C GLU A 232 -2.63 4.96 0.83
N VAL A 233 -1.90 3.83 0.81
CA VAL A 233 -2.51 2.50 0.71
C VAL A 233 -3.32 2.18 1.96
N GLN A 234 -2.77 2.44 3.15
CA GLN A 234 -3.46 2.17 4.41
C GLN A 234 -4.73 3.01 4.57
N GLY A 235 -4.72 4.27 4.12
CA GLY A 235 -5.89 5.15 4.15
C GLY A 235 -7.03 4.64 3.27
N LYS A 236 -6.70 4.10 2.09
CA LYS A 236 -7.68 3.42 1.22
C LYS A 236 -8.31 2.21 1.90
N VAL A 237 -7.50 1.40 2.59
CA VAL A 237 -7.98 0.21 3.32
C VAL A 237 -8.82 0.62 4.54
N GLN A 238 -8.40 1.62 5.31
CA GLN A 238 -9.14 2.08 6.51
C GLN A 238 -10.45 2.80 6.20
N MET A 239 -10.59 3.44 5.04
CA MET A 239 -11.89 4.00 4.64
C MET A 239 -12.95 2.93 4.36
N GLY A 240 -12.54 1.69 4.09
CA GLY A 240 -13.43 0.60 3.71
C GLY A 240 -14.09 0.85 2.35
N LYS A 241 -14.41 -0.23 1.62
CA LYS A 241 -15.19 -0.13 0.37
C LYS A 241 -16.65 0.17 0.71
N ARG A 242 -16.94 1.43 1.03
CA ARG A 242 -18.26 1.91 1.45
C ARG A 242 -19.11 2.29 0.25
N VAL A 243 -20.39 1.94 0.32
CA VAL A 243 -21.39 2.25 -0.70
C VAL A 243 -22.63 2.86 -0.03
N PRO A 244 -23.15 3.99 -0.52
CA PRO A 244 -24.44 4.51 -0.06
C PRO A 244 -25.57 3.57 -0.48
N ILE A 245 -26.63 3.51 0.32
CA ILE A 245 -27.77 2.61 0.07
C ILE A 245 -28.96 3.44 -0.43
N GLY A 246 -29.37 3.19 -1.66
CA GLY A 246 -30.61 3.67 -2.26
C GLY A 246 -31.74 2.66 -2.03
N THR A 247 -32.89 3.16 -1.58
CA THR A 247 -34.09 2.34 -1.37
C THR A 247 -35.10 2.58 -2.48
N SER A 248 -35.55 1.49 -3.10
CA SER A 248 -36.46 1.52 -4.24
C SER A 248 -37.85 1.10 -3.78
N ASN A 249 -38.78 2.05 -3.78
CA ASN A 249 -40.20 1.74 -3.62
C ASN A 249 -40.78 1.25 -4.96
N ARG A 250 -42.01 0.71 -4.94
CA ARG A 250 -42.71 0.26 -6.15
C ARG A 250 -42.75 1.33 -7.23
N HIS A 251 -42.35 0.95 -8.43
CA HIS A 251 -42.28 1.86 -9.57
C HIS A 251 -42.34 1.11 -10.90
N LEU A 252 -42.44 1.85 -11.99
CA LEU A 252 -42.33 1.31 -13.35
C LEU A 252 -41.55 2.23 -14.28
N HIS A 253 -40.92 1.62 -15.26
CA HIS A 253 -40.41 2.28 -16.45
C HIS A 253 -41.34 1.96 -17.62
N LEU A 254 -41.61 2.94 -18.48
CA LEU A 254 -42.54 2.79 -19.60
C LEU A 254 -41.82 2.76 -20.95
N SER A 255 -42.38 1.98 -21.87
CA SER A 255 -42.15 2.14 -23.30
C SER A 255 -42.86 3.40 -23.82
N LYS A 256 -42.45 3.89 -24.98
CA LYS A 256 -43.13 5.03 -25.62
C LYS A 256 -44.58 4.70 -25.99
N ASP A 257 -44.83 3.49 -26.47
CA ASP A 257 -46.16 3.08 -26.91
C ASP A 257 -47.11 2.95 -25.71
N ASP A 258 -46.66 2.35 -24.61
CA ASP A 258 -47.46 2.22 -23.40
C ASP A 258 -47.69 3.57 -22.71
N LEU A 259 -46.72 4.49 -22.76
CA LEU A 259 -46.93 5.86 -22.29
C LEU A 259 -48.11 6.51 -23.01
N PHE A 260 -48.18 6.36 -24.34
CA PHE A 260 -49.24 6.98 -25.13
C PHE A 260 -50.61 6.35 -24.87
N VAL A 261 -50.68 5.03 -24.65
CA VAL A 261 -51.93 4.37 -24.26
C VAL A 261 -52.40 4.85 -22.88
N LEU A 262 -51.48 4.98 -21.92
CA LEU A 262 -51.81 5.29 -20.54
C LEU A 262 -52.12 6.77 -20.30
N PHE A 263 -51.45 7.68 -21.02
CA PHE A 263 -51.50 9.14 -20.78
C PHE A 263 -51.92 9.98 -22.00
N GLY A 264 -52.07 9.38 -23.18
CA GLY A 264 -52.49 10.05 -24.41
C GLY A 264 -51.37 10.22 -25.44
N GLU A 265 -51.75 10.43 -26.70
CA GLU A 265 -50.79 10.58 -27.81
C GLU A 265 -49.83 11.75 -27.60
N ASN A 266 -48.56 11.54 -27.96
CA ASN A 266 -47.49 12.55 -27.85
C ASN A 266 -47.24 13.08 -26.43
N TYR A 267 -47.69 12.35 -25.40
CA TYR A 267 -47.44 12.72 -24.01
C TYR A 267 -45.94 12.71 -23.67
N ALA A 268 -45.51 13.63 -22.82
CA ALA A 268 -44.14 13.69 -22.31
C ALA A 268 -44.17 13.67 -20.77
N LEU A 269 -43.31 12.85 -20.16
CA LEU A 269 -43.22 12.73 -18.71
C LEU A 269 -42.76 14.05 -18.08
N THR A 270 -43.38 14.40 -16.96
CA THR A 270 -43.05 15.61 -16.21
C THR A 270 -42.06 15.28 -15.10
N ILE A 271 -40.86 15.85 -15.13
CA ILE A 271 -39.85 15.62 -14.09
C ILE A 271 -40.36 16.14 -12.74
N GLN A 272 -40.44 15.26 -11.74
CA GLN A 272 -40.69 15.66 -10.35
C GLN A 272 -39.39 15.81 -9.57
N LYS A 273 -38.48 14.83 -9.71
CA LYS A 273 -37.23 14.78 -8.95
C LYS A 273 -36.19 13.94 -9.68
N GLU A 274 -34.99 14.50 -9.83
CA GLU A 274 -33.80 13.75 -10.30
C GLU A 274 -33.41 12.67 -9.28
N LEU A 275 -33.03 11.48 -9.78
CA LEU A 275 -32.55 10.39 -8.96
C LEU A 275 -31.02 10.44 -8.81
N SER A 276 -30.49 9.54 -7.99
CA SER A 276 -29.05 9.37 -7.76
C SER A 276 -28.28 9.03 -9.04
N GLN A 277 -28.85 8.12 -9.84
CA GLN A 277 -28.26 7.69 -11.10
C GLN A 277 -28.42 8.79 -12.18
N PRO A 278 -27.32 9.19 -12.85
CA PRO A 278 -27.35 10.27 -13.84
C PRO A 278 -28.42 10.09 -14.92
N GLY A 279 -29.21 11.14 -15.14
CA GLY A 279 -30.27 11.18 -16.14
C GLY A 279 -31.53 10.38 -15.83
N GLN A 280 -31.59 9.68 -14.69
CA GLN A 280 -32.81 9.02 -14.22
C GLN A 280 -33.63 9.98 -13.34
N PHE A 281 -34.95 9.95 -13.46
CA PHE A 281 -35.83 10.82 -12.69
C PHE A 281 -37.13 10.14 -12.27
N ALA A 282 -37.67 10.54 -11.12
CA ALA A 282 -39.05 10.27 -10.76
C ALA A 282 -39.96 11.29 -11.45
N ALA A 283 -40.94 10.79 -12.20
CA ALA A 283 -41.90 11.62 -12.91
C ALA A 283 -43.10 11.97 -12.01
N GLN A 284 -43.85 13.04 -12.29
CA GLN A 284 -45.05 13.40 -11.53
C GLN A 284 -46.15 12.35 -11.69
N GLU A 285 -46.14 11.67 -12.82
CA GLU A 285 -47.10 10.66 -13.24
C GLU A 285 -47.05 9.44 -12.31
N MET A 286 -48.24 8.89 -12.07
CA MET A 286 -48.45 7.65 -11.35
C MET A 286 -49.53 6.84 -12.04
N VAL A 287 -49.47 5.52 -11.86
CA VAL A 287 -50.45 4.57 -12.41
C VAL A 287 -51.04 3.71 -11.28
N THR A 288 -52.08 2.96 -11.62
CA THR A 288 -52.60 1.88 -10.78
C THR A 288 -52.23 0.54 -11.41
N MET A 289 -51.70 -0.38 -10.62
CA MET A 289 -51.44 -1.76 -11.04
C MET A 289 -52.54 -2.66 -10.49
N VAL A 290 -53.13 -3.48 -11.35
CA VAL A 290 -54.23 -4.38 -11.00
C VAL A 290 -53.80 -5.82 -11.26
N GLY A 291 -53.84 -6.64 -10.21
CA GLY A 291 -53.59 -8.07 -10.27
C GLY A 291 -54.85 -8.86 -9.90
N PRO A 292 -54.79 -10.21 -9.97
CA PRO A 292 -55.96 -11.06 -9.76
C PRO A 292 -56.66 -10.90 -8.39
N LYS A 293 -55.91 -10.49 -7.36
CA LYS A 293 -56.41 -10.39 -5.97
C LYS A 293 -56.68 -8.94 -5.53
N GLY A 294 -56.04 -7.96 -6.14
CA GLY A 294 -56.12 -6.57 -5.68
C GLY A 294 -55.29 -5.61 -6.53
N CYS A 295 -55.17 -4.38 -6.05
CA CYS A 295 -54.47 -3.31 -6.76
C CYS A 295 -53.43 -2.58 -5.90
N LEU A 296 -52.48 -1.94 -6.59
CA LEU A 296 -51.55 -0.96 -6.04
C LEU A 296 -51.80 0.37 -6.75
N GLU A 297 -52.32 1.34 -6.00
CA GLU A 297 -52.51 2.70 -6.49
C GLU A 297 -51.23 3.52 -6.32
N ARG A 298 -51.15 4.64 -7.05
CA ARG A 298 -50.09 5.64 -6.90
C ARG A 298 -48.68 5.07 -7.13
N VAL A 299 -48.54 4.15 -8.08
CA VAL A 299 -47.24 3.58 -8.43
C VAL A 299 -46.48 4.56 -9.32
N ARG A 300 -45.26 4.89 -8.94
CA ARG A 300 -44.46 5.96 -9.53
C ARG A 300 -43.90 5.58 -10.90
N VAL A 301 -44.03 6.44 -11.90
CA VAL A 301 -43.30 6.32 -13.17
C VAL A 301 -41.88 6.88 -13.02
N LEU A 302 -40.86 6.11 -13.46
CA LEU A 302 -39.48 6.56 -13.56
C LEU A 302 -39.07 6.75 -15.02
N GLY A 303 -38.46 7.89 -15.29
CA GLY A 303 -37.88 8.24 -16.58
C GLY A 303 -36.35 8.07 -16.62
N PRO A 304 -35.76 8.10 -17.82
CA PRO A 304 -36.42 8.31 -19.12
C PRO A 304 -37.17 7.06 -19.59
N LEU A 305 -37.91 7.19 -20.69
CA LEU A 305 -38.57 6.06 -21.34
C LEU A 305 -37.55 4.99 -21.72
N ARG A 306 -37.97 3.73 -21.61
CA ARG A 306 -37.16 2.56 -21.98
C ARG A 306 -37.73 1.92 -23.24
N LYS A 307 -36.99 0.95 -23.78
CA LYS A 307 -37.45 0.17 -24.93
C LYS A 307 -38.71 -0.64 -24.59
N ASN A 308 -38.74 -1.24 -23.41
CA ASN A 308 -39.83 -2.07 -22.93
C ASN A 308 -40.34 -1.55 -21.58
N THR A 309 -41.63 -1.73 -21.32
CA THR A 309 -42.22 -1.46 -20.01
C THR A 309 -41.75 -2.50 -19.00
N GLN A 310 -41.39 -2.04 -17.80
CA GLN A 310 -40.90 -2.88 -16.71
C GLN A 310 -41.45 -2.37 -15.39
N VAL A 311 -41.94 -3.30 -14.57
CA VAL A 311 -42.52 -3.03 -13.24
C VAL A 311 -41.63 -3.66 -12.18
N GLU A 312 -41.19 -2.84 -11.22
CA GLU A 312 -40.37 -3.25 -10.08
C GLU A 312 -41.17 -3.06 -8.78
N ILE A 313 -41.48 -4.16 -8.10
CA ILE A 313 -42.33 -4.21 -6.90
C ILE A 313 -41.71 -5.15 -5.86
N SER A 314 -42.12 -5.05 -4.59
CA SER A 314 -41.61 -5.95 -3.55
C SER A 314 -42.36 -7.28 -3.50
N VAL A 315 -41.83 -8.26 -2.76
CA VAL A 315 -42.53 -9.54 -2.52
C VAL A 315 -43.87 -9.30 -1.83
N THR A 316 -43.91 -8.38 -0.87
CA THR A 316 -45.14 -7.96 -0.18
C THR A 316 -46.19 -7.44 -1.17
N ASP A 317 -45.77 -6.64 -2.16
CA ASP A 317 -46.64 -6.12 -3.20
C ASP A 317 -47.20 -7.23 -4.11
N CYS A 318 -46.37 -8.23 -4.48
CA CYS A 318 -46.83 -9.39 -5.23
C CYS A 318 -47.96 -10.14 -4.50
N HIS A 319 -47.85 -10.33 -3.18
CA HIS A 319 -48.89 -10.97 -2.38
C HIS A 319 -50.20 -10.19 -2.34
N LYS A 320 -50.13 -8.85 -2.37
CA LYS A 320 -51.31 -7.98 -2.42
C LYS A 320 -52.00 -8.04 -3.79
N LEU A 321 -51.22 -8.02 -4.86
CA LEU A 321 -51.71 -8.16 -6.24
C LEU A 321 -52.23 -9.57 -6.55
N GLY A 322 -51.74 -10.59 -5.83
CA GLY A 322 -52.08 -11.99 -6.09
C GLY A 322 -51.30 -12.60 -7.25
N ILE A 323 -50.07 -12.13 -7.48
CA ILE A 323 -49.18 -12.63 -8.52
C ILE A 323 -47.97 -13.34 -7.90
N LYS A 324 -47.32 -14.22 -8.67
CA LYS A 324 -46.13 -14.92 -8.20
C LYS A 324 -44.94 -13.94 -8.12
N PRO A 325 -44.22 -13.85 -6.98
CA PRO A 325 -43.00 -13.06 -6.91
C PRO A 325 -41.88 -13.73 -7.71
N VAL A 326 -41.21 -12.95 -8.55
CA VAL A 326 -40.13 -13.43 -9.43
C VAL A 326 -38.97 -12.45 -9.34
N ILE A 327 -37.87 -12.88 -8.72
CA ILE A 327 -36.65 -12.06 -8.57
C ILE A 327 -35.86 -12.04 -9.89
N ARG A 328 -35.53 -10.85 -10.40
CA ARG A 328 -34.76 -10.66 -11.64
C ARG A 328 -33.82 -9.47 -11.56
N ASP A 329 -32.77 -9.53 -12.37
CA ASP A 329 -31.96 -8.36 -12.69
C ASP A 329 -32.73 -7.50 -13.72
N SER A 330 -32.60 -6.18 -13.59
CA SER A 330 -33.32 -5.21 -14.46
C SER A 330 -33.03 -5.49 -15.94
N GLY A 331 -34.06 -5.58 -16.77
CA GLY A 331 -33.95 -5.92 -18.20
C GLY A 331 -34.06 -7.42 -18.55
N GLN A 332 -34.34 -8.30 -17.59
CA GLN A 332 -34.58 -9.73 -17.82
C GLN A 332 -36.06 -10.11 -17.60
N PRO A 333 -36.94 -9.87 -18.59
CA PRO A 333 -38.38 -10.09 -18.43
C PRO A 333 -38.79 -11.58 -18.44
N ASP A 334 -37.92 -12.49 -18.85
CA ASP A 334 -38.32 -13.88 -19.09
C ASP A 334 -38.86 -14.60 -17.83
N GLY A 335 -40.06 -15.16 -17.98
CA GLY A 335 -40.77 -15.90 -16.93
C GLY A 335 -41.30 -15.02 -15.79
N THR A 336 -41.43 -13.71 -16.02
CA THR A 336 -42.05 -12.79 -15.06
C THR A 336 -43.58 -12.84 -15.11
N SER A 337 -44.22 -12.31 -14.07
CA SER A 337 -45.68 -12.30 -13.97
C SER A 337 -46.31 -11.25 -14.88
N SER A 338 -47.59 -11.42 -15.20
CA SER A 338 -48.41 -10.42 -15.89
C SER A 338 -49.26 -9.60 -14.92
N LEU A 339 -49.64 -8.38 -15.32
CA LEU A 339 -50.65 -7.55 -14.65
C LEU A 339 -51.20 -6.48 -15.59
N GLN A 340 -52.31 -5.86 -15.19
CA GLN A 340 -52.87 -4.71 -15.90
C GLN A 340 -52.37 -3.39 -15.28
N ILE A 341 -51.92 -2.47 -16.13
CA ILE A 341 -51.54 -1.10 -15.76
C ILE A 341 -52.66 -0.16 -16.20
N VAL A 342 -53.16 0.65 -15.28
CA VAL A 342 -54.25 1.61 -15.52
C VAL A 342 -53.73 3.03 -15.33
N GLY A 343 -53.78 3.81 -16.41
CA GLY A 343 -53.45 5.23 -16.45
C GLY A 343 -54.71 6.10 -16.58
N PRO A 344 -54.56 7.44 -16.62
CA PRO A 344 -55.68 8.37 -16.75
C PRO A 344 -56.43 8.27 -18.09
N SER A 345 -55.76 7.83 -19.16
CA SER A 345 -56.29 7.83 -20.52
C SER A 345 -56.58 6.43 -21.08
N GLY A 346 -56.10 5.38 -20.40
CA GLY A 346 -56.22 4.00 -20.90
C GLY A 346 -55.62 2.97 -19.95
N ASN A 347 -55.58 1.72 -20.43
CA ASN A 347 -54.98 0.60 -19.72
C ASN A 347 -54.14 -0.26 -20.68
N VAL A 348 -53.14 -0.93 -20.12
CA VAL A 348 -52.22 -1.84 -20.81
C VAL A 348 -52.19 -3.16 -20.05
N GLU A 349 -52.39 -4.28 -20.76
CA GLU A 349 -52.10 -5.61 -20.23
C GLU A 349 -50.62 -5.93 -20.47
N LEU A 350 -49.84 -6.01 -19.39
CA LEU A 350 -48.43 -6.37 -19.45
C LEU A 350 -48.30 -7.88 -19.29
N GLU A 351 -48.09 -8.59 -20.40
CA GLU A 351 -47.94 -10.06 -20.38
C GLU A 351 -46.66 -10.52 -19.67
N SER A 352 -45.61 -9.69 -19.69
CA SER A 352 -44.31 -9.95 -19.09
C SER A 352 -43.60 -8.64 -18.80
N GLY A 353 -42.88 -8.57 -17.68
CA GLY A 353 -42.11 -7.41 -17.23
C GLY A 353 -42.30 -7.05 -15.75
N VAL A 354 -43.06 -7.83 -14.98
CA VAL A 354 -43.30 -7.60 -13.54
C VAL A 354 -42.34 -8.42 -12.69
N MET A 355 -41.45 -7.75 -11.98
CA MET A 355 -40.39 -8.40 -11.21
C MET A 355 -40.19 -7.81 -9.81
N VAL A 356 -39.61 -8.65 -8.95
CA VAL A 356 -38.96 -8.19 -7.73
C VAL A 356 -37.52 -7.87 -8.08
N ALA A 357 -37.11 -6.61 -7.89
CA ALA A 357 -35.80 -6.14 -8.26
C ALA A 357 -34.72 -6.88 -7.44
N ARG A 358 -33.76 -7.52 -8.12
CA ARG A 358 -32.61 -8.11 -7.44
C ARG A 358 -31.66 -7.01 -6.99
N ARG A 359 -31.21 -7.06 -5.74
CA ARG A 359 -30.19 -6.16 -5.19
C ARG A 359 -28.92 -6.12 -6.03
N HIS A 360 -28.39 -4.92 -6.21
CA HIS A 360 -27.19 -4.67 -7.01
C HIS A 360 -26.49 -3.39 -6.56
N ILE A 361 -25.22 -3.23 -6.95
CA ILE A 361 -24.44 -2.01 -6.80
C ILE A 361 -24.12 -1.49 -8.19
N HIS A 362 -24.45 -0.22 -8.43
CA HIS A 362 -23.91 0.53 -9.56
C HIS A 362 -22.53 1.08 -9.18
N LEU A 363 -21.54 0.95 -10.06
CA LEU A 363 -20.21 1.56 -9.93
C LEU A 363 -19.83 2.28 -11.22
N HIS A 364 -19.16 3.43 -11.08
CA HIS A 364 -18.39 4.00 -12.18
C HIS A 364 -17.17 3.11 -12.50
N THR A 365 -16.63 3.19 -13.72
CA THR A 365 -15.45 2.42 -14.14
C THR A 365 -14.25 2.64 -13.20
N ASP A 366 -13.95 3.90 -12.88
CA ASP A 366 -12.88 4.25 -11.92
C ASP A 366 -13.05 3.61 -10.53
N GLU A 367 -14.29 3.49 -10.06
CA GLU A 367 -14.61 2.91 -8.74
C GLU A 367 -14.53 1.39 -8.76
N ALA A 368 -14.93 0.78 -9.88
CA ALA A 368 -14.77 -0.65 -10.10
C ALA A 368 -13.28 -1.03 -10.15
N ASP A 369 -12.46 -0.24 -10.86
CA ASP A 369 -11.00 -0.40 -10.89
C ASP A 369 -10.38 -0.20 -9.50
N GLU A 370 -10.78 0.85 -8.77
CA GLU A 370 -10.36 1.09 -7.39
C GLU A 370 -10.68 -0.10 -6.48
N TRP A 371 -11.83 -0.73 -6.69
CA TRP A 371 -12.27 -1.88 -5.90
C TRP A 371 -11.81 -3.22 -6.47
N SER A 372 -11.08 -3.23 -7.59
CA SER A 372 -10.67 -4.44 -8.31
C SER A 372 -11.86 -5.37 -8.62
N LEU A 373 -13.01 -4.77 -8.96
CA LEU A 373 -14.24 -5.46 -9.33
C LEU A 373 -14.54 -5.27 -10.82
N LYS A 374 -15.30 -6.20 -11.39
CA LYS A 374 -15.75 -6.18 -12.78
C LYS A 374 -17.26 -6.23 -12.87
N ASP A 375 -17.79 -5.79 -14.01
CA ASP A 375 -19.21 -5.96 -14.32
C ASP A 375 -19.59 -7.44 -14.26
N GLY A 376 -20.67 -7.76 -13.56
CA GLY A 376 -21.14 -9.12 -13.35
C GLY A 376 -20.62 -9.82 -12.09
N ASP A 377 -19.64 -9.24 -11.37
CA ASP A 377 -19.16 -9.82 -10.12
C ASP A 377 -20.26 -9.93 -9.06
N ARG A 378 -20.14 -10.91 -8.16
CA ARG A 378 -21.05 -11.12 -7.03
C ARG A 378 -20.28 -10.94 -5.73
N VAL A 379 -20.77 -10.04 -4.88
CA VAL A 379 -20.09 -9.64 -3.65
C VAL A 379 -20.99 -9.84 -2.43
N ARG A 380 -20.37 -9.76 -1.24
CA ARG A 380 -21.07 -9.67 0.04
C ARG A 380 -21.00 -8.24 0.55
N VAL A 381 -22.12 -7.73 1.04
CA VAL A 381 -22.21 -6.38 1.61
C VAL A 381 -22.76 -6.47 3.01
N GLN A 382 -21.98 -6.00 3.99
CA GLN A 382 -22.46 -5.78 5.34
C GLN A 382 -23.15 -4.42 5.41
N VAL A 383 -24.43 -4.41 5.78
CA VAL A 383 -25.15 -3.19 6.07
C VAL A 383 -24.92 -2.78 7.52
N GLN A 384 -24.49 -1.54 7.69
CA GLN A 384 -24.33 -0.89 8.99
C GLN A 384 -25.59 -0.08 9.29
N SER A 385 -26.47 -0.63 10.11
CA SER A 385 -27.76 -0.05 10.54
C SER A 385 -28.12 -0.55 11.95
N GLU A 386 -29.28 -0.17 12.49
CA GLU A 386 -29.76 -0.71 13.77
C GLU A 386 -30.10 -2.21 13.72
N ARG A 387 -30.36 -2.75 12.52
CA ARG A 387 -30.53 -4.19 12.26
C ARG A 387 -29.46 -4.66 11.28
N PRO A 388 -28.20 -4.79 11.73
CA PRO A 388 -27.09 -5.12 10.85
C PRO A 388 -27.30 -6.48 10.20
N MET A 389 -27.01 -6.57 8.91
CA MET A 389 -27.12 -7.80 8.15
C MET A 389 -26.08 -7.87 7.04
N VAL A 390 -25.83 -9.08 6.56
CA VAL A 390 -24.99 -9.31 5.39
C VAL A 390 -25.87 -9.75 4.25
N PHE A 391 -25.86 -8.98 3.18
CA PHE A 391 -26.45 -9.38 1.90
C PHE A 391 -25.40 -10.11 1.09
N GLU A 392 -25.68 -11.36 0.75
CA GLU A 392 -24.86 -12.15 -0.17
C GLU A 392 -25.34 -11.98 -1.61
N ASP A 393 -24.54 -12.43 -2.58
CA ASP A 393 -24.91 -12.47 -4.00
C ASP A 393 -25.36 -11.11 -4.58
N VAL A 394 -24.74 -10.01 -4.12
CA VAL A 394 -25.04 -8.67 -4.62
C VAL A 394 -24.33 -8.47 -5.96
N LEU A 395 -25.08 -8.16 -7.02
CA LEU A 395 -24.53 -7.96 -8.36
C LEU A 395 -23.78 -6.63 -8.46
N ILE A 396 -22.57 -6.64 -9.02
CA ILE A 396 -21.86 -5.44 -9.45
C ILE A 396 -22.23 -5.11 -10.89
N ARG A 397 -22.61 -3.85 -11.12
CA ARG A 397 -22.91 -3.29 -12.45
C ARG A 397 -22.01 -2.10 -12.70
N VAL A 398 -21.20 -2.16 -13.76
CA VAL A 398 -20.18 -1.13 -14.06
C VAL A 398 -20.54 -0.37 -15.33
N SER A 399 -20.50 0.97 -15.26
CA SER A 399 -20.68 1.85 -16.42
C SER A 399 -20.13 3.24 -16.14
N GLU A 400 -19.58 3.91 -17.15
CA GLU A 400 -19.16 5.32 -17.07
C GLU A 400 -20.34 6.29 -16.79
N HIS A 401 -21.58 5.81 -16.92
CA HIS A 401 -22.79 6.59 -16.66
C HIS A 401 -23.41 6.31 -15.29
N TYR A 402 -22.79 5.44 -14.49
CA TYR A 402 -23.28 5.10 -13.16
C TYR A 402 -22.66 5.95 -12.06
N ARG A 403 -23.45 6.13 -11.00
CA ARG A 403 -22.98 6.68 -9.73
C ARG A 403 -23.00 5.58 -8.68
N LYS A 404 -21.95 5.48 -7.86
CA LYS A 404 -21.87 4.51 -6.76
C LYS A 404 -23.07 4.55 -5.85
N GLU A 405 -23.88 3.49 -5.88
CA GLU A 405 -25.03 3.29 -5.01
C GLU A 405 -25.45 1.82 -5.01
N MET A 406 -25.77 1.29 -3.83
CA MET A 406 -26.38 -0.02 -3.65
C MET A 406 -27.89 0.14 -3.65
N HIS A 407 -28.58 -0.59 -4.53
CA HIS A 407 -30.03 -0.53 -4.64
C HIS A 407 -30.64 -1.73 -3.93
N LEU A 408 -31.54 -1.46 -2.98
CA LEU A 408 -32.37 -2.44 -2.28
C LEU A 408 -33.84 -2.13 -2.52
N ASP A 409 -34.68 -3.16 -2.57
CA ASP A 409 -36.13 -2.95 -2.53
C ASP A 409 -36.60 -2.56 -1.12
N LEU A 410 -37.88 -2.18 -0.99
CA LEU A 410 -38.43 -1.73 0.28
C LEU A 410 -38.51 -2.84 1.34
N ASP A 411 -38.71 -4.10 0.95
CA ASP A 411 -38.78 -5.22 1.89
C ASP A 411 -37.38 -5.51 2.47
N GLU A 412 -36.35 -5.52 1.61
CA GLU A 412 -34.94 -5.65 2.02
C GLU A 412 -34.49 -4.49 2.91
N ALA A 413 -34.82 -3.25 2.53
CA ALA A 413 -34.47 -2.06 3.29
C ALA A 413 -35.13 -2.04 4.68
N ASN A 414 -36.41 -2.41 4.78
CA ASN A 414 -37.12 -2.50 6.05
C ASN A 414 -36.56 -3.63 6.92
N ALA A 415 -36.20 -4.77 6.34
CA ALA A 415 -35.59 -5.88 7.08
C ALA A 415 -34.27 -5.45 7.73
N ALA A 416 -33.45 -4.67 7.02
CA ALA A 416 -32.19 -4.10 7.50
C ALA A 416 -32.36 -2.81 8.33
N PHE A 417 -33.57 -2.28 8.48
CA PHE A 417 -33.82 -1.00 9.16
C PHE A 417 -32.97 0.15 8.61
N ILE A 418 -32.95 0.31 7.28
CA ILE A 418 -32.18 1.35 6.59
C ILE A 418 -32.73 2.75 6.93
N ASP A 419 -31.82 3.65 7.29
CA ASP A 419 -32.06 5.08 7.45
C ASP A 419 -31.08 5.91 6.62
N ALA A 420 -31.14 7.25 6.73
CA ALA A 420 -30.27 8.16 5.99
C ALA A 420 -28.77 8.07 6.38
N LYS A 421 -28.43 7.42 7.49
CA LYS A 421 -27.04 7.26 7.97
C LYS A 421 -26.48 5.87 7.64
N SER A 422 -27.34 4.94 7.25
CA SER A 422 -26.98 3.58 6.95
C SER A 422 -26.05 3.51 5.74
N GLN A 423 -25.06 2.63 5.82
CA GLN A 423 -24.07 2.43 4.76
C GLN A 423 -23.83 0.95 4.52
N GLY A 424 -23.56 0.60 3.26
CA GLY A 424 -23.04 -0.71 2.90
C GLY A 424 -21.52 -0.71 2.99
N LEU A 425 -20.95 -1.77 3.55
CA LEU A 425 -19.52 -2.05 3.55
C LEU A 425 -19.31 -3.33 2.74
N LEU A 426 -18.57 -3.23 1.63
CA LEU A 426 -18.16 -4.40 0.88
C LEU A 426 -17.26 -5.27 1.78
N MET A 427 -17.58 -6.54 1.88
CA MET A 427 -16.73 -7.50 2.56
C MET A 427 -15.71 -8.05 1.56
N GLU A 428 -14.48 -8.30 2.02
CA GLU A 428 -13.48 -8.99 1.21
C GLU A 428 -14.05 -10.36 0.77
N VAL A 429 -13.92 -10.66 -0.53
CA VAL A 429 -14.42 -11.88 -1.16
C VAL A 429 -13.53 -13.05 -0.76
#